data_AF-A0A177H6J2-F1
#
_entry.id   AF-A0A177H6J2-F1
#
_cell.length_a   1.000
_cell.length_b   1.000
_cell.length_c   1.000
_cell.angle_alpha   90.00
_cell.angle_beta   90.00
_cell.angle_gamma   90.00
#
_symmetry.space_group_name_H-M   'P 1'
#
loop_
_entity.id
_entity.type
_entity.pdbx_description
1 polymer ?
#
loop_
_entity_poly.entity_id
_entity_poly.type
_entity_poly.pdbx_seq_one_letter_code
_entity_poly.pdbx_strand_id
1 'polypeptide(L)'
;MDIATKELTDKQAAFLEALLGEARGNIRAAMNIAGYSKTTATTEVVGPLREEITERAGMMLAINAPKAAFGIIDVLDDPSALGARNAISAAREVLDRTGLVKKEQVEVSGNAGGIFILPPKTANDDLP
;
A
#
# COMPACT_ATOMS: atom_id res chain seq x y z
N MET A 1 7.19 -7.47 -10.95
CA MET A 1 7.00 -6.01 -10.77
C MET A 1 8.19 -5.57 -9.96
N ASP A 2 9.21 -5.05 -10.63
CA ASP A 2 10.45 -4.66 -9.97
C ASP A 2 10.16 -3.44 -9.11
N ILE A 3 10.12 -3.62 -7.80
CA ILE A 3 10.14 -2.52 -6.85
C ILE A 3 11.55 -1.98 -6.93
N ALA A 4 11.77 -0.96 -7.76
CA ALA A 4 13.00 -0.20 -7.72
C ALA A 4 13.14 0.32 -6.28
N THR A 5 14.05 -0.27 -5.51
CA THR A 5 14.39 0.19 -4.17
C THR A 5 15.02 1.56 -4.31
N LYS A 6 14.18 2.59 -4.37
CA LYS A 6 14.58 3.98 -4.42
C LYS A 6 15.33 4.25 -3.13
N GLU A 7 16.62 4.52 -3.24
CA GLU A 7 17.42 4.84 -2.05
C GLU A 7 16.89 6.15 -1.44
N LEU A 8 16.31 6.02 -0.25
CA LEU A 8 15.79 7.15 0.50
C LEU A 8 16.96 7.92 1.10
N THR A 9 16.93 9.24 0.95
CA THR A 9 17.83 10.11 1.73
C THR A 9 17.47 10.07 3.21
N ASP A 10 18.43 10.37 4.08
CA ASP A 10 18.22 10.39 5.54
C ASP A 10 17.03 11.28 5.94
N LYS A 11 16.88 12.45 5.30
CA LYS A 11 15.76 13.36 5.56
C LYS A 11 14.41 12.78 5.14
N GLN A 12 14.36 12.06 4.02
CA GLN A 12 13.13 11.40 3.57
C GLN A 12 12.76 10.23 4.49
N ALA A 13 13.75 9.43 4.90
CA ALA A 13 13.54 8.35 5.86
C ALA A 13 13.01 8.89 7.20
N ALA A 14 13.65 9.93 7.74
CA ALA A 14 13.20 10.60 8.97
C ALA A 14 11.80 11.20 8.84
N PHE A 15 11.46 11.77 7.68
CA PHE A 15 10.11 12.26 7.41
C PHE A 15 9.08 11.14 7.44
N LEU A 16 9.34 10.02 6.76
CA LEU A 16 8.42 8.88 6.73
C LEU A 16 8.24 8.25 8.12
N GLU A 17 9.31 8.15 8.91
CA GLU A 17 9.25 7.69 10.29
C GLU A 17 8.42 8.64 11.17
N ALA A 18 8.73 9.94 11.13
CA ALA A 18 7.98 10.94 11.89
C ALA A 18 6.50 11.00 11.48
N LEU A 19 6.20 10.82 10.19
CA LEU A 19 4.84 10.85 9.65
C LEU A 19 3.97 9.75 10.25
N LEU A 20 4.50 8.55 10.41
CA LEU A 20 3.78 7.40 10.97
C LEU A 20 3.87 7.29 12.49
N GLY A 21 4.87 7.94 13.09
CA GLY A 21 5.08 8.01 14.53
C GLY A 21 4.48 9.28 15.13
N GLU A 22 5.36 10.14 15.64
CA GLU A 22 5.03 11.30 16.48
C GLU A 22 4.08 12.30 15.81
N ALA A 23 4.19 12.50 14.49
CA ALA A 23 3.35 13.44 13.76
C ALA A 23 1.95 12.90 13.47
N ARG A 24 1.71 11.58 13.61
CA ARG A 24 0.40 10.94 13.42
C ARG A 24 -0.31 11.34 12.12
N GLY A 25 0.42 11.39 11.02
CA GLY A 25 -0.07 11.77 9.69
C GLY A 25 -0.06 13.27 9.38
N ASN A 26 0.34 14.12 10.33
CA ASN A 26 0.50 15.56 10.06
C ASN A 26 1.79 15.83 9.27
N ILE A 27 1.65 16.09 7.97
CA ILE A 27 2.76 16.31 7.04
C ILE A 27 3.68 17.44 7.52
N ARG A 28 3.12 18.56 7.99
CA ARG A 28 3.92 19.73 8.40
C ARG A 28 4.72 19.44 9.66
N ALA A 29 4.11 18.77 10.62
CA ALA A 29 4.81 18.35 11.84
C ALA A 29 5.92 17.34 11.53
N ALA A 30 5.66 16.35 10.68
CA ALA A 30 6.65 15.37 10.25
C ALA A 30 7.84 16.03 9.54
N MET A 31 7.59 16.99 8.64
CA MET A 31 8.65 17.75 7.98
C MET A 31 9.49 18.56 8.98
N ASN A 32 8.87 19.16 10.00
CA ASN A 32 9.61 19.89 11.03
C ASN A 32 10.51 18.94 11.84
N ILE A 33 10.00 17.76 12.21
CA ILE A 33 10.76 16.73 12.95
C ILE A 33 11.93 16.21 12.10
N ALA A 34 11.71 16.00 10.81
CA ALA A 34 12.75 15.56 9.87
C ALA A 34 13.74 16.66 9.43
N GLY A 35 13.62 17.88 9.97
CA GLY A 35 14.57 18.97 9.71
C GLY A 35 14.45 19.62 8.33
N TYR A 36 13.23 19.66 7.76
CA TYR A 36 12.93 20.49 6.60
C TYR A 36 12.73 21.96 7.00
N SER A 37 12.99 22.88 6.08
CA SER A 37 12.70 24.30 6.31
C SER A 37 11.19 24.52 6.38
N LYS A 38 10.76 25.49 7.19
CA LYS A 38 9.36 25.96 7.22
C LYS A 38 8.92 26.54 5.87
N THR A 39 9.83 26.97 5.01
CA THR A 39 9.49 27.48 3.68
C THR A 39 9.37 26.39 2.62
N THR A 40 9.89 25.17 2.87
CA THR A 40 9.79 24.06 1.93
C THR A 40 8.32 23.70 1.70
N ALA A 41 7.95 23.53 0.43
CA ALA A 41 6.61 23.16 0.06
C ALA A 41 6.36 21.67 0.38
N THR A 42 5.19 21.37 0.94
CA THR A 42 4.78 19.99 1.26
C THR A 42 4.80 19.09 0.03
N THR A 43 4.43 19.62 -1.13
CA THR A 43 4.35 18.91 -2.41
C THR A 43 5.72 18.44 -2.90
N GLU A 44 6.78 19.18 -2.62
CA GLU A 44 8.16 18.83 -3.00
C GLU A 44 8.67 17.61 -2.21
N VAL A 45 8.19 17.44 -0.97
CA VAL A 45 8.57 16.30 -0.11
C VAL A 45 7.65 15.10 -0.35
N VAL A 46 6.34 15.33 -0.42
CA VAL A 46 5.35 14.25 -0.55
C VAL A 46 5.30 13.67 -1.96
N GLY A 47 5.44 14.50 -2.99
CA GLY A 47 5.39 14.07 -4.40
C GLY A 47 6.33 12.89 -4.71
N PRO A 48 7.63 12.99 -4.42
CA PRO A 48 8.58 11.91 -4.68
C PRO A 48 8.48 10.72 -3.71
N LEU A 49 7.71 10.82 -2.63
CA LEU A 49 7.59 9.79 -1.57
C LEU A 49 6.20 9.14 -1.51
N ARG A 50 5.35 9.38 -2.52
CA ARG A 50 3.94 8.97 -2.48
C ARG A 50 3.77 7.46 -2.35
N GLU A 51 4.60 6.69 -3.05
CA GLU A 51 4.54 5.23 -3.01
C GLU A 51 4.92 4.71 -1.63
N GLU A 52 6.01 5.22 -1.06
CA GLU A 52 6.52 4.84 0.26
C GLU A 52 5.57 5.24 1.39
N ILE A 53 4.91 6.39 1.29
CA ILE A 53 3.84 6.79 2.24
C ILE A 53 2.71 5.77 2.20
N THR A 54 2.28 5.38 1.01
CA THR A 54 1.15 4.45 0.82
C THR A 54 1.52 3.06 1.32
N GLU A 55 2.71 2.58 0.96
CA GLU A 55 3.22 1.28 1.37
C GLU A 55 3.33 1.17 2.90
N ARG A 56 3.97 2.16 3.55
CA ARG A 56 4.13 2.16 5.01
C ARG A 56 2.80 2.36 5.75
N ALA A 57 1.86 3.14 5.20
CA ALA A 57 0.51 3.20 5.75
C ALA A 57 -0.20 1.84 5.64
N GLY A 58 -0.02 1.13 4.54
CA GLY A 58 -0.51 -0.25 4.38
C GLY A 58 0.09 -1.20 5.42
N MET A 59 1.41 -1.14 5.64
CA MET A 59 2.07 -1.89 6.71
C MET A 59 1.53 -1.53 8.10
N MET A 60 1.30 -0.25 8.38
CA MET A 60 0.71 0.19 9.64
C MET A 60 -0.69 -0.38 9.85
N LEU A 61 -1.52 -0.44 8.81
CA LEU A 61 -2.83 -1.10 8.89
C LEU A 61 -2.67 -2.61 9.14
N ALA A 62 -1.76 -3.27 8.43
CA ALA A 62 -1.50 -4.70 8.61
C ALA A 62 -1.04 -5.04 10.04
N ILE A 63 -0.16 -4.22 10.63
CA ILE A 63 0.30 -4.35 12.02
C ILE A 63 -0.87 -4.17 13.00
N ASN A 64 -1.84 -3.31 12.68
CA ASN A 64 -3.01 -3.06 13.53
C ASN A 64 -4.17 -4.04 13.28
N ALA A 65 -4.11 -4.88 12.24
CA ALA A 65 -5.16 -5.85 11.92
C ALA A 65 -5.46 -6.82 13.07
N PRO A 66 -4.47 -7.41 13.77
CA PRO A 66 -4.73 -8.23 14.95
C PRO A 66 -5.48 -7.47 16.05
N LYS A 67 -5.12 -6.20 16.30
CA LYS A 67 -5.80 -5.36 17.29
C LYS A 67 -7.25 -5.10 16.91
N ALA A 68 -7.53 -4.88 15.62
CA ALA A 68 -8.88 -4.76 15.11
C ALA A 68 -9.67 -6.07 15.29
N ALA A 69 -9.06 -7.23 15.02
CA ALA A 69 -9.69 -8.53 15.23
C ALA A 69 -10.07 -8.74 16.70
N PHE A 70 -9.16 -8.46 17.64
CA PHE A 70 -9.47 -8.53 19.08
C PHE A 70 -10.58 -7.56 19.48
N GLY A 71 -10.59 -6.34 18.95
CA GLY A 71 -11.67 -5.38 19.22
C GLY A 71 -13.06 -5.87 18.81
N ILE A 72 -13.17 -6.78 17.84
CA ILE A 72 -14.44 -7.45 17.51
C ILE A 72 -14.74 -8.57 18.50
N ILE A 73 -13.74 -9.37 18.87
CA ILE A 73 -13.88 -10.48 19.84
C ILE A 73 -14.34 -9.94 21.20
N ASP A 74 -13.72 -8.87 21.70
CA ASP A 74 -14.08 -8.26 22.99
C ASP A 74 -15.54 -7.80 23.03
N VAL A 75 -16.09 -7.36 21.89
CA VAL A 75 -17.51 -6.97 21.77
C VAL A 75 -18.43 -8.20 21.69
N LEU A 76 -17.95 -9.35 21.21
CA LEU A 76 -18.72 -10.60 21.31
C LEU A 76 -18.85 -11.07 22.76
N ASP A 77 -17.81 -10.82 23.57
CA ASP A 77 -17.81 -11.15 25.00
C ASP A 77 -18.71 -10.21 25.82
N ASP A 78 -18.72 -8.90 25.51
CA ASP A 78 -19.69 -7.94 26.06
C ASP A 78 -20.37 -7.07 24.97
N PRO A 79 -21.48 -7.56 24.39
CA PRO A 79 -22.23 -6.83 23.38
C PRO A 79 -22.94 -5.58 23.92
N SER A 80 -23.06 -5.44 25.24
CA SER A 80 -23.76 -4.34 25.89
C SER A 80 -22.85 -3.14 26.18
N ALA A 81 -21.54 -3.31 26.00
CA ALA A 81 -20.55 -2.28 26.23
C ALA A 81 -20.85 -0.99 25.44
N LEU A 82 -20.71 0.14 26.12
CA LEU A 82 -20.92 1.45 25.50
C LEU A 82 -19.93 1.63 24.34
N GLY A 83 -20.47 1.88 23.15
CA GLY A 83 -19.65 2.07 21.95
C GLY A 83 -19.30 0.79 21.19
N ALA A 84 -19.80 -0.38 21.61
CA ALA A 84 -19.64 -1.68 20.93
C ALA A 84 -19.86 -1.59 19.40
N ARG A 85 -20.94 -0.94 18.97
CA ARG A 85 -21.27 -0.77 17.54
C ARG A 85 -20.21 0.05 16.79
N ASN A 86 -19.71 1.13 17.42
CA ASN A 86 -18.68 1.99 16.82
C ASN A 86 -17.34 1.27 16.75
N ALA A 87 -16.99 0.49 17.79
CA ALA A 87 -15.77 -0.31 17.84
C ALA A 87 -15.76 -1.38 16.73
N ILE A 88 -16.87 -2.10 16.55
CA ILE A 88 -17.03 -3.07 15.45
C ILE A 88 -16.88 -2.36 14.10
N SER A 89 -17.57 -1.23 13.87
CA SER A 89 -17.48 -0.51 12.60
C SER A 89 -16.05 -0.05 12.29
N ALA A 90 -15.32 0.47 13.27
CA ALA A 90 -13.94 0.91 13.09
C ALA A 90 -12.98 -0.27 12.84
N ALA A 91 -13.11 -1.35 13.63
CA ALA A 91 -12.30 -2.55 13.47
C ALA A 91 -12.51 -3.20 12.10
N ARG A 92 -13.76 -3.26 11.64
CA ARG A 92 -14.09 -3.79 10.32
C ARG A 92 -13.44 -3.02 9.19
N GLU A 93 -13.47 -1.69 9.22
CA GLU A 93 -12.80 -0.87 8.19
C GLU A 93 -11.30 -1.16 8.12
N VAL A 94 -10.62 -1.33 9.27
CA VAL A 94 -9.20 -1.69 9.30
C VAL A 94 -8.96 -3.07 8.65
N LEU A 95 -9.75 -4.08 9.01
CA LEU A 95 -9.62 -5.45 8.48
C LEU A 95 -9.93 -5.56 6.98
N ASP A 96 -10.93 -4.81 6.50
CA ASP A 96 -11.31 -4.75 5.09
C ASP A 96 -10.17 -4.14 4.26
N ARG A 97 -9.47 -3.13 4.80
CA ARG A 97 -8.35 -2.44 4.12
C ARG A 97 -7.06 -3.25 4.10
N THR A 98 -6.85 -4.17 5.05
CA THR A 98 -5.68 -5.07 5.04
C THR A 98 -5.83 -6.25 4.09
N GLY A 99 -6.95 -6.37 3.37
CA GLY A 99 -7.19 -7.46 2.43
C GLY A 99 -7.49 -8.80 3.09
N LEU A 100 -7.67 -8.84 4.42
CA LEU A 100 -8.07 -10.07 5.13
C LEU A 100 -9.46 -10.55 4.73
N VAL A 101 -10.30 -9.66 4.18
CA VAL A 101 -11.72 -9.94 3.89
C VAL A 101 -11.99 -10.23 2.40
N LYS A 102 -11.09 -9.91 1.47
CA LYS A 102 -11.26 -10.21 0.04
C LYS A 102 -9.98 -10.70 -0.62
N LYS A 103 -9.93 -11.99 -0.93
CA LYS A 103 -9.06 -12.50 -2.00
C LYS A 103 -9.66 -12.05 -3.33
N GLU A 104 -9.07 -11.05 -3.97
CA GLU A 104 -9.33 -10.86 -5.40
C GLU A 104 -8.76 -12.07 -6.12
N GLN A 105 -9.66 -12.88 -6.70
CA GLN A 105 -9.27 -13.93 -7.61
C GLN A 105 -8.81 -13.23 -8.88
N VAL A 106 -7.49 -13.06 -9.05
CA VAL A 106 -6.93 -12.54 -10.30
C VAL A 106 -7.10 -13.66 -11.32
N GLU A 107 -8.23 -13.64 -12.05
CA GLU A 107 -8.36 -14.36 -13.29
C GLU A 107 -7.40 -13.69 -14.29
N VAL A 108 -6.17 -14.19 -14.36
CA VAL A 108 -5.31 -13.96 -15.52
C VAL A 108 -5.96 -14.74 -16.66
N SER A 109 -6.95 -14.14 -17.32
CA SER A 109 -7.25 -14.49 -18.70
C SER A 109 -6.01 -14.05 -19.49
N GLY A 110 -5.00 -14.92 -19.52
CA GLY A 110 -3.87 -14.73 -20.39
C GLY A 110 -4.46 -14.57 -21.79
N ASN A 111 -4.31 -13.37 -22.37
CA ASN A 111 -4.29 -13.27 -23.81
C ASN A 111 -3.06 -14.08 -24.23
N ALA A 112 -3.22 -15.40 -24.31
CA ALA A 112 -2.53 -16.25 -25.25
C ALA A 112 -2.98 -15.76 -26.65
N GLY A 113 -2.59 -14.54 -26.99
CA GLY A 113 -2.46 -14.11 -28.36
C GLY A 113 -1.41 -15.04 -28.93
N GLY A 114 -1.88 -16.16 -29.49
CA GLY A 114 -1.05 -17.14 -30.14
C GLY A 114 -0.20 -16.40 -31.16
N ILE A 115 1.10 -16.31 -30.87
CA ILE A 115 2.08 -15.86 -31.85
C ILE A 115 2.12 -16.96 -32.90
N PHE A 116 1.36 -16.78 -33.97
CA PHE A 116 1.42 -17.66 -35.15
C PHE A 116 2.63 -17.24 -35.98
N ILE A 117 3.78 -17.85 -35.72
CA ILE A 117 4.94 -17.76 -36.60
C ILE A 117 4.62 -18.60 -37.83
N LEU A 118 4.21 -17.94 -38.92
CA LEU A 118 4.11 -18.61 -40.22
C LEU A 118 5.52 -19.00 -40.69
N PRO A 119 5.77 -20.25 -41.09
CA PRO A 119 7.04 -20.60 -41.70
C PRO A 119 7.23 -19.76 -42.96
N PRO A 120 8.46 -19.27 -43.23
CA PRO A 120 8.73 -18.51 -44.44
C PRO A 120 8.37 -19.37 -45.66
N LYS A 121 7.64 -18.75 -46.59
CA LYS A 121 7.28 -19.36 -47.87
C LYS A 121 8.57 -19.70 -48.59
N THR A 122 8.89 -20.98 -48.74
CA THR A 122 9.94 -21.43 -49.65
C THR A 122 9.49 -21.02 -51.06
N ALA A 123 10.00 -19.89 -51.54
CA ALA A 123 10.24 -19.74 -52.96
C ALA A 123 11.30 -20.80 -53.28
N ASN A 124 10.85 -22.00 -53.63
CA ASN A 124 11.61 -22.88 -54.49
C ASN A 124 11.60 -22.21 -55.87
N ASP A 125 12.35 -21.12 -55.99
CA ASP A 125 13.02 -20.81 -57.24
C ASP A 125 14.23 -21.75 -57.30
N ASP A 126 14.34 -22.40 -58.45
CA ASP A 126 15.50 -23.13 -58.97
C ASP A 126 15.77 -24.53 -58.41
N LEU A 127 15.17 -25.51 -59.09
CA LEU A 127 15.77 -26.82 -59.33
C LEU A 127 15.90 -27.03 -60.87
N PRO A 128 16.94 -27.75 -61.31
CA PRO A 128 17.76 -27.47 -62.51
C PRO A 128 17.13 -27.72 -63.88
#